data_AF-A0A177WMD6-F1
#
_entry.id   AF-A0A177WMD6-F1
#
_cell.length_a   1.000
_cell.length_b   1.000
_cell.length_c   1.000
_cell.angle_alpha   90.00
_cell.angle_beta   90.00
_cell.angle_gamma   90.00
#
_symmetry.space_group_name_H-M   'P 1'
#
loop_
_entity.id
_entity.type
_entity.pdbx_description
1 polymer ?
#
loop_
_entity_poly.entity_id
_entity_poly.type
_entity_poly.pdbx_seq_one_letter_code
_entity_poly.pdbx_strand_id
1 'polypeptide(L)'
;MKEGNKTNTFCGTPEYLAPEVLIGQGYTKSVDWWTLGILLYEMLSGLPPFYDENTNIMYRKILQDELKFGDDMSPDAINLLSKLLNRDSAARLGANGAQEIKSHPFFAEVDWRKLMGRKYAPPFRPNVASATDTSNFDEEFTAEAPTDSLAETSQLSDAVQQQFQGFTYQATEAIAGSIAAGSMMGGTNSAISGSYAPQRPAGGMRGAR
;
A
#
# COMPACT_ATOMS: atom_id res chain seq x y z
N MET A 1 -4.26 1.84 -15.93
CA MET A 1 -3.68 2.62 -17.05
C MET A 1 -3.59 1.70 -18.28
N LYS A 2 -3.93 2.18 -19.48
CA LYS A 2 -3.64 1.44 -20.72
C LYS A 2 -2.12 1.42 -20.95
N GLU A 3 -1.61 0.39 -21.62
CA GLU A 3 -0.18 0.33 -21.97
C GLU A 3 0.21 1.56 -22.79
N GLY A 4 1.27 2.26 -22.36
CA GLY A 4 1.75 3.49 -23.01
C GLY A 4 1.25 4.82 -22.42
N ASN A 5 0.25 4.83 -21.53
CA ASN A 5 -0.14 6.07 -20.85
C ASN A 5 0.93 6.47 -19.82
N LYS A 6 1.43 7.70 -19.94
CA LYS A 6 2.38 8.31 -19.01
C LYS A 6 1.69 9.30 -18.08
N THR A 7 2.26 9.50 -16.91
CA THR A 7 1.93 10.61 -15.99
C THR A 7 3.21 11.28 -15.50
N ASN A 8 3.08 12.48 -14.92
CA ASN A 8 4.21 13.33 -14.51
C ASN A 8 4.12 13.77 -13.04
N THR A 9 3.21 13.19 -12.24
CA THR A 9 3.03 13.58 -10.84
C THR A 9 4.27 13.22 -10.03
N PHE A 10 4.84 14.17 -9.30
CA PHE A 10 5.89 13.88 -8.35
C PHE A 10 5.25 13.47 -7.02
N CYS A 11 5.23 12.17 -6.72
CA CYS A 11 4.66 11.61 -5.49
C CYS A 11 5.32 10.30 -5.09
N GLY A 12 5.34 10.01 -3.80
CA GLY A 12 5.89 8.78 -3.21
C GLY A 12 6.81 9.09 -2.03
N THR A 13 7.18 8.04 -1.29
CA THR A 13 8.15 8.15 -0.21
C THR A 13 9.56 8.25 -0.82
N PRO A 14 10.39 9.24 -0.45
CA PRO A 14 11.63 9.58 -1.14
C PRO A 14 12.58 8.41 -1.45
N GLU A 15 12.73 7.46 -0.52
CA GLU A 15 13.63 6.31 -0.65
C GLU A 15 13.18 5.26 -1.69
N TYR A 16 11.90 5.27 -2.07
CA TYR A 16 11.31 4.32 -3.03
C TYR A 16 11.09 4.91 -4.42
N LEU A 17 11.42 6.19 -4.64
CA LEU A 17 11.20 6.88 -5.90
C LEU A 17 12.13 6.36 -7.01
N ALA A 18 11.54 6.13 -8.18
CA ALA A 18 12.30 5.74 -9.37
C ALA A 18 13.07 6.93 -9.98
N PRO A 19 14.22 6.69 -10.65
CA PRO A 19 15.05 7.73 -11.24
C PRO A 19 14.27 8.65 -12.19
N GLU A 20 13.39 8.07 -13.02
CA GLU A 20 12.58 8.83 -13.98
C GLU A 20 11.58 9.79 -13.32
N VAL A 21 11.11 9.47 -12.12
CA VAL A 21 10.23 10.36 -11.33
C VAL A 21 11.03 11.54 -10.78
N LEU A 22 12.24 11.29 -10.29
CA LEU A 22 13.12 12.33 -9.72
C LEU A 22 13.54 13.39 -10.74
N ILE A 23 13.75 12.98 -11.99
CA ILE A 23 14.12 13.89 -13.08
C ILE A 23 12.92 14.47 -13.83
N GLY A 24 11.70 14.22 -13.34
CA GLY A 24 10.46 14.77 -13.93
C GLY A 24 10.12 14.22 -15.30
N GLN A 25 10.61 13.02 -15.66
CA GLN A 25 10.24 12.36 -16.90
C GLN A 25 8.88 11.69 -16.76
N GLY A 26 8.09 11.72 -17.84
CA GLY A 26 6.82 11.01 -17.88
C GLY A 26 7.03 9.50 -17.75
N TYR A 27 6.40 8.92 -16.74
CA TYR A 27 6.62 7.55 -16.31
C TYR A 27 5.35 6.68 -16.46
N THR A 28 5.55 5.36 -16.45
CA THR A 28 4.50 4.35 -16.62
C THR A 28 4.46 3.40 -15.42
N LYS A 29 3.77 2.26 -15.54
CA LYS A 29 3.78 1.15 -14.55
C LYS A 29 5.18 0.64 -14.19
N SER A 30 6.22 0.97 -14.97
CA SER A 30 7.61 0.57 -14.71
C SER A 30 8.17 1.10 -13.38
N VAL A 31 7.63 2.20 -12.85
CA VAL A 31 8.08 2.75 -11.55
C VAL A 31 7.76 1.81 -10.40
N ASP A 32 6.65 1.06 -10.49
CA ASP A 32 6.26 0.10 -9.45
C ASP A 32 7.27 -1.05 -9.35
N TRP A 33 7.90 -1.44 -10.46
CA TRP A 33 8.96 -2.45 -10.46
C TRP A 33 10.27 -1.96 -9.84
N TRP A 34 10.57 -0.67 -9.97
CA TRP A 34 11.67 -0.06 -9.22
C TRP A 34 11.37 -0.11 -7.72
N THR A 35 10.19 0.34 -7.31
CA THR A 35 9.77 0.32 -5.90
C THR A 35 9.76 -1.10 -5.33
N LEU A 36 9.33 -2.10 -6.10
CA LEU A 36 9.45 -3.51 -5.72
C LEU A 36 10.92 -3.91 -5.49
N GLY A 37 11.84 -3.46 -6.34
CA GLY A 37 13.27 -3.69 -6.17
C GLY A 37 13.83 -3.05 -4.90
N ILE A 38 13.42 -1.82 -4.57
CA ILE A 38 13.82 -1.13 -3.34
C ILE A 38 13.31 -1.90 -2.10
N LEU A 39 12.03 -2.24 -2.08
CA LEU A 39 11.41 -2.97 -0.97
C LEU A 39 12.04 -4.36 -0.78
N LEU A 40 12.32 -5.07 -1.88
CA LEU A 40 12.98 -6.37 -1.81
C LEU A 40 14.41 -6.26 -1.28
N TYR A 41 15.15 -5.23 -1.70
CA TYR A 41 16.49 -4.97 -1.17
C TYR A 41 16.45 -4.70 0.34
N GLU A 42 15.49 -3.90 0.79
CA GLU A 42 15.32 -3.58 2.21
C GLU A 42 14.93 -4.80 3.05
N MET A 43 14.03 -5.67 2.56
CA MET A 43 13.71 -6.92 3.25
C MET A 43 14.92 -7.86 3.39
N LEU A 44 15.88 -7.80 2.46
CA LEU A 44 17.07 -8.65 2.46
C LEU A 44 18.26 -8.05 3.22
N SER A 45 18.35 -6.73 3.35
CA SER A 45 19.51 -6.04 3.92
C SER A 45 19.20 -5.17 5.15
N GLY A 46 17.92 -4.93 5.43
CA GLY A 46 17.44 -4.11 6.55
C GLY A 46 17.33 -2.61 6.26
N LEU A 47 17.88 -2.11 5.14
CA LEU A 47 17.81 -0.70 4.75
C LEU A 47 17.65 -0.54 3.23
N PRO A 48 17.03 0.55 2.73
CA PRO A 48 17.01 0.86 1.30
C PRO A 48 18.43 1.05 0.72
N PRO A 49 18.67 0.68 -0.55
CA PRO A 49 20.03 0.63 -1.13
C PRO A 49 20.71 1.99 -1.28
N PHE A 50 19.91 3.06 -1.39
CA PHE A 50 20.40 4.43 -1.61
C PHE A 50 20.11 5.36 -0.43
N TYR A 51 19.79 4.80 0.74
CA TYR A 51 19.36 5.56 1.91
C TYR A 51 20.39 6.63 2.32
N ASP A 52 19.88 7.78 2.75
CA ASP A 52 20.61 8.87 3.38
C ASP A 52 19.62 9.73 4.18
N GLU A 53 20.05 10.27 5.32
CA GLU A 53 19.24 11.23 6.10
C GLU A 53 18.99 12.52 5.32
N ASN A 54 19.92 12.92 4.45
CA ASN A 54 19.76 14.06 3.58
C ASN A 54 19.10 13.64 2.26
N THR A 55 17.87 14.09 2.03
CA THR A 55 17.09 13.78 0.83
C THR A 55 17.80 14.13 -0.47
N ASN A 56 18.56 15.23 -0.54
CA ASN A 56 19.29 15.61 -1.75
C ASN A 56 20.45 14.64 -2.03
N ILE A 57 21.13 14.16 -0.98
CA ILE A 57 22.19 13.15 -1.11
C ILE A 57 21.57 11.82 -1.55
N MET A 58 20.44 11.43 -0.96
CA MET A 58 19.69 10.24 -1.37
C MET A 58 19.27 10.31 -2.84
N TYR A 59 18.75 11.45 -3.32
CA TYR A 59 18.40 11.62 -4.74
C TYR A 59 19.63 11.49 -5.65
N ARG A 60 20.77 12.10 -5.27
CA ARG A 60 22.03 11.90 -5.99
C ARG A 60 22.42 10.42 -6.05
N LYS A 61 22.34 9.71 -4.92
CA LYS A 61 22.64 8.27 -4.83
C LYS A 61 21.72 7.45 -5.76
N ILE A 62 20.41 7.70 -5.72
CA ILE A 62 19.42 7.06 -6.60
C ILE A 62 19.78 7.26 -8.07
N LEU A 63 20.24 8.45 -8.46
CA LEU A 63 20.56 8.77 -9.85
C LEU A 63 21.93 8.24 -10.32
N GLN A 64 22.91 8.11 -9.42
CA GLN A 64 24.32 7.97 -9.82
C GLN A 64 25.06 6.80 -9.19
N ASP A 65 24.78 6.45 -7.93
CA ASP A 65 25.62 5.52 -7.19
C ASP A 65 25.39 4.07 -7.66
N GLU A 66 26.44 3.26 -7.60
CA GLU A 66 26.31 1.83 -7.91
C GLU A 66 25.54 1.09 -6.82
N LEU A 67 24.75 0.10 -7.23
CA LEU A 67 24.05 -0.78 -6.31
C LEU A 67 25.08 -1.70 -5.63
N LYS A 68 25.13 -1.65 -4.31
CA LYS A 68 26.02 -2.48 -3.49
C LYS A 68 25.23 -3.64 -2.90
N PHE A 69 25.89 -4.75 -2.64
CA PHE A 69 25.28 -5.95 -2.05
C PHE A 69 26.14 -6.42 -0.88
N GLY A 70 25.50 -6.96 0.16
CA GLY A 70 26.20 -7.65 1.24
C GLY A 70 26.64 -9.05 0.84
N ASP A 71 27.62 -9.61 1.55
CA ASP A 71 28.22 -10.91 1.25
C ASP A 71 27.22 -12.08 1.40
N ASP A 72 26.18 -11.92 2.22
CA ASP A 72 25.18 -12.95 2.50
C ASP A 72 24.08 -13.04 1.44
N MET A 73 24.07 -12.15 0.45
CA MET A 73 23.00 -12.12 -0.56
C MET A 73 23.22 -13.16 -1.64
N SER A 74 22.19 -13.97 -1.93
CA SER A 74 22.28 -15.03 -2.93
C SER A 74 22.51 -14.48 -4.35
N PRO A 75 23.20 -15.20 -5.23
CA PRO A 75 23.42 -14.76 -6.62
C PRO A 75 22.13 -14.46 -7.38
N ASP A 76 21.07 -15.23 -7.13
CA ASP A 76 19.76 -15.00 -7.77
C ASP A 76 19.08 -13.73 -7.25
N ALA A 77 19.24 -13.40 -5.97
CA ALA A 77 18.73 -12.15 -5.40
C ALA A 77 19.48 -10.94 -5.97
N ILE A 78 20.82 -11.00 -6.02
CA ILE A 78 21.67 -9.98 -6.65
C ILE A 78 21.23 -9.78 -8.10
N ASN A 79 21.08 -10.86 -8.86
CA ASN A 79 20.67 -10.77 -10.27
C ASN A 79 19.28 -10.14 -10.44
N LEU A 80 18.31 -10.52 -9.60
CA LEU A 80 16.96 -9.96 -9.64
C LEU A 80 16.99 -8.46 -9.35
N LEU A 81 17.67 -8.05 -8.27
CA LEU A 81 17.76 -6.67 -7.83
C LEU A 81 18.48 -5.80 -8.85
N SER A 82 19.59 -6.25 -9.43
CA SER A 82 20.29 -5.52 -10.50
C SER A 82 19.39 -5.23 -11.71
N LYS A 83 18.45 -6.14 -12.04
CA LYS A 83 17.54 -5.95 -13.17
C LYS A 83 16.30 -5.13 -12.82
N LEU A 84 15.77 -5.24 -11.60
CA LEU A 84 14.65 -4.41 -11.11
C LEU A 84 15.10 -2.97 -10.86
N LEU A 85 16.31 -2.76 -10.35
CA LEU A 85 16.90 -1.45 -10.06
C LEU A 85 17.73 -0.92 -11.24
N ASN A 86 17.33 -1.29 -12.46
CA ASN A 86 17.84 -0.68 -13.67
C ASN A 86 17.25 0.73 -13.82
N ARG A 87 18.13 1.72 -13.96
CA ARG A 87 17.74 3.14 -14.11
C ARG A 87 17.04 3.40 -15.44
N ASP A 88 17.39 2.64 -16.49
CA ASP A 88 16.64 2.67 -17.73
C ASP A 88 15.32 1.89 -17.56
N SER A 89 14.23 2.64 -17.46
CA SER A 89 12.87 2.10 -17.31
C SER A 89 12.45 1.14 -18.43
N ALA A 90 13.01 1.25 -19.64
CA ALA A 90 12.70 0.38 -20.77
C ALA A 90 13.46 -0.96 -20.71
N ALA A 91 14.67 -0.95 -20.13
CA ALA A 91 15.49 -2.13 -19.91
C ALA A 91 15.27 -2.78 -18.51
N ARG A 92 14.41 -2.17 -17.69
CA ARG A 92 14.06 -2.67 -16.35
C ARG A 92 13.25 -3.95 -16.43
N LEU A 93 13.57 -4.91 -15.56
CA LEU A 93 12.79 -6.15 -15.46
C LEU A 93 11.32 -5.84 -15.15
N GLY A 94 10.41 -6.44 -15.90
CA GLY A 94 8.98 -6.19 -15.79
C GLY A 94 8.47 -5.10 -16.75
N ALA A 95 9.35 -4.43 -17.51
CA ALA A 95 8.95 -3.48 -18.55
C ALA A 95 8.02 -4.12 -19.58
N ASN A 96 8.28 -5.39 -19.96
CA ASN A 96 7.42 -6.16 -20.87
C ASN A 96 6.34 -6.97 -20.14
N GLY A 97 6.15 -6.74 -18.84
CA GLY A 97 5.10 -7.34 -18.03
C GLY A 97 5.62 -8.23 -16.90
N ALA A 98 4.73 -8.48 -15.94
CA ALA A 98 5.05 -9.19 -14.70
C ALA A 98 5.56 -10.62 -14.90
N GLN A 99 5.34 -11.22 -16.07
CA GLN A 99 5.78 -12.58 -16.35
C GLN A 99 7.31 -12.72 -16.32
N GLU A 100 8.05 -11.68 -16.73
CA GLU A 100 9.52 -11.66 -16.66
C GLU A 100 10.00 -11.87 -15.22
N ILE A 101 9.39 -11.14 -14.28
CA ILE A 101 9.68 -11.22 -12.85
C ILE A 101 9.26 -12.60 -12.31
N LYS A 102 8.06 -13.08 -12.66
CA LYS A 102 7.54 -14.37 -12.19
C LYS A 102 8.40 -15.56 -12.64
N SER A 103 9.05 -15.44 -13.79
CA SER A 103 9.94 -16.47 -14.35
C SER A 103 11.39 -16.39 -13.85
N HIS A 104 11.73 -15.39 -13.03
CA HIS A 104 13.09 -15.21 -12.55
C HIS A 104 13.53 -16.36 -11.63
N PRO A 105 14.79 -16.84 -11.71
CA PRO A 105 15.30 -17.93 -10.87
C PRO A 105 15.10 -17.75 -9.36
N PHE A 106 15.17 -16.51 -8.87
CA PHE A 106 14.85 -16.15 -7.48
C PHE A 106 13.47 -16.66 -7.02
N PHE A 107 12.50 -16.78 -7.93
CA PHE A 107 11.15 -17.28 -7.64
C PHE A 107 10.91 -18.70 -8.18
N ALA A 108 11.95 -19.47 -8.50
CA ALA A 108 11.82 -20.80 -9.12
C ALA A 108 10.99 -21.78 -8.28
N GLU A 109 11.02 -21.66 -6.95
CA GLU A 109 10.26 -22.53 -6.02
C GLU A 109 8.82 -22.05 -5.77
N VAL A 110 8.43 -20.90 -6.35
CA VAL A 110 7.10 -20.30 -6.16
C VAL A 110 6.11 -20.83 -7.19
N ASP A 111 5.13 -21.62 -6.75
CA ASP A 111 3.92 -21.90 -7.53
C ASP A 111 2.95 -20.72 -7.37
N TRP A 112 2.95 -19.84 -8.38
CA TRP A 112 2.10 -18.65 -8.42
C TRP A 112 0.60 -18.94 -8.27
N ARG A 113 0.13 -20.11 -8.72
CA ARG A 113 -1.28 -20.50 -8.57
C ARG A 113 -1.59 -20.86 -7.12
N LYS A 114 -0.68 -21.59 -6.46
CA LYS A 114 -0.80 -21.89 -5.01
C LYS A 114 -0.72 -20.63 -4.18
N LEU A 115 0.17 -19.69 -4.52
CA LEU A 115 0.30 -18.41 -3.84
C LEU A 115 -1.00 -17.59 -3.94
N MET A 116 -1.54 -17.41 -5.15
CA MET A 116 -2.80 -16.69 -5.36
C MET A 116 -3.99 -17.40 -4.67
N GLY A 117 -3.96 -18.73 -4.59
CA GLY A 117 -4.94 -19.52 -3.85
C GLY A 117 -4.72 -19.57 -2.33
N ARG A 118 -3.76 -18.80 -1.79
CA ARG A 118 -3.38 -18.75 -0.37
C ARG A 118 -3.08 -20.15 0.21
N LYS A 119 -2.38 -20.99 -0.56
CA LYS A 119 -2.09 -22.39 -0.20
C LYS A 119 -0.72 -22.60 0.44
N TYR A 120 0.10 -21.56 0.53
CA TYR A 120 1.34 -21.59 1.31
C TYR A 120 1.04 -21.27 2.78
N ALA A 121 1.69 -21.99 3.70
CA ALA A 121 1.81 -21.51 5.06
C ALA A 121 2.79 -20.31 5.06
N PRO A 122 2.42 -19.15 5.62
CA PRO A 122 3.35 -18.04 5.71
C PRO A 122 4.50 -18.41 6.67
N PRO A 123 5.75 -18.01 6.36
CA PRO A 123 6.92 -18.35 7.17
C PRO A 123 6.88 -17.66 8.54
N PHE A 124 6.26 -16.48 8.62
CA PHE A 124 5.99 -15.77 9.84
C PHE A 124 4.48 -15.69 10.05
N ARG A 125 4.03 -15.99 11.28
CA ARG A 125 2.64 -15.80 11.72
C ARG A 125 2.67 -14.86 12.92
N PRO A 126 2.11 -13.64 12.81
CA PRO A 126 2.05 -12.74 13.95
C PRO A 126 1.20 -13.34 15.06
N ASN A 127 1.55 -13.04 16.30
CA ASN A 127 0.74 -13.46 17.45
C ASN A 127 -0.50 -12.56 17.52
N VAL A 128 -1.68 -13.17 17.48
CA VAL A 128 -2.97 -12.47 17.55
C VAL A 128 -3.88 -13.25 18.49
N ALA A 129 -4.16 -12.67 19.65
CA ALA A 129 -4.93 -13.32 20.71
C ALA A 129 -6.44 -13.28 20.45
N SER A 130 -6.96 -12.25 19.78
CA SER A 130 -8.39 -12.08 19.50
C SER A 130 -8.64 -11.15 18.32
N ALA A 131 -9.91 -11.05 17.89
CA ALA A 131 -10.32 -10.17 16.80
C ALA A 131 -10.13 -8.67 17.08
N THR A 132 -9.94 -8.28 18.34
CA THR A 132 -9.72 -6.89 18.77
C THR A 132 -8.32 -6.70 19.37
N ASP A 133 -7.40 -7.63 19.13
CA ASP A 133 -6.02 -7.53 19.61
C ASP A 133 -5.25 -6.43 18.85
N THR A 134 -4.66 -5.51 19.61
CA THR A 134 -3.88 -4.38 19.09
C THR A 134 -2.38 -4.51 19.37
N SER A 135 -1.90 -5.66 19.83
CA SER A 135 -0.50 -5.87 20.25
C SER A 135 0.57 -5.74 19.16
N ASN A 136 0.17 -5.75 17.88
CA ASN A 136 1.09 -5.55 16.74
C ASN A 136 1.06 -4.11 16.20
N PHE A 137 0.45 -3.17 16.92
CA PHE A 137 0.42 -1.74 16.61
C PHE A 137 1.26 -0.97 17.64
N ASP A 138 1.68 0.24 17.29
CA ASP A 138 2.42 1.10 18.22
C ASP A 138 1.54 1.52 19.41
N GLU A 139 2.14 1.54 20.60
CA GLU A 139 1.48 1.97 21.84
C GLU A 139 1.12 3.45 21.78
N GLU A 140 1.88 4.27 21.04
CA GLU A 140 1.59 5.69 20.81
C GLU A 140 0.14 5.88 20.32
N PHE A 141 -0.30 5.08 19.34
CA PHE A 141 -1.64 5.22 18.76
C PHE A 141 -2.73 4.50 19.56
N THR A 142 -2.41 3.36 20.17
CA THR A 142 -3.41 2.55 20.89
C THR A 142 -3.71 3.07 22.29
N ALA A 143 -2.84 3.91 22.85
CA ALA A 143 -3.08 4.63 24.11
C ALA A 143 -4.01 5.84 23.95
N GLU A 144 -4.20 6.34 22.72
CA GLU A 144 -5.08 7.47 22.44
C GLU A 144 -6.56 7.05 22.41
N ALA A 145 -7.43 7.94 22.89
CA ALA A 145 -8.87 7.72 22.79
C ALA A 145 -9.33 7.91 21.33
N PRO A 146 -10.08 6.95 20.74
CA PRO A 146 -10.56 7.05 19.37
C PRO A 146 -11.68 8.10 19.30
N THR A 147 -11.30 9.36 19.13
CA THR A 147 -12.21 10.50 19.15
C THR A 147 -12.10 11.27 17.85
N ASP A 148 -13.26 11.65 17.29
CA ASP A 148 -13.29 12.50 16.11
C ASP A 148 -12.82 13.90 16.48
N SER A 149 -11.95 14.48 15.67
CA SER A 149 -11.57 15.88 15.82
C SER A 149 -12.79 16.77 15.55
N LEU A 150 -13.08 17.70 16.48
CA LEU A 150 -14.24 18.59 16.38
C LEU A 150 -14.04 19.58 15.23
N ALA A 151 -14.74 19.40 14.12
CA ALA A 151 -14.91 20.47 13.13
C ALA A 151 -15.98 21.45 13.65
N GLU A 152 -15.57 22.65 14.07
CA GLU A 152 -16.49 23.66 14.63
C GLU A 152 -17.61 24.09 13.66
N THR A 153 -17.44 23.84 12.35
CA THR A 153 -18.47 24.07 11.34
C THR A 153 -18.46 22.93 10.31
N SER A 154 -19.48 22.08 10.33
CA SER A 154 -19.66 20.95 9.41
C SER A 154 -20.39 21.33 8.11
N GLN A 155 -20.65 22.63 7.89
CA GLN A 155 -21.33 23.09 6.68
C GLN A 155 -20.32 23.49 5.59
N LEU A 156 -20.04 22.54 4.70
CA LEU A 156 -19.35 22.81 3.44
C LEU A 156 -20.29 23.55 2.49
N SER A 157 -19.77 24.49 1.70
CA SER A 157 -20.57 25.15 0.65
C SER A 157 -21.01 24.14 -0.41
N ASP A 158 -22.11 24.43 -1.10
CA ASP A 158 -22.63 23.56 -2.17
C ASP A 158 -21.58 23.27 -3.25
N ALA A 159 -20.74 24.25 -3.58
CA ALA A 159 -19.67 24.10 -4.54
C ALA A 159 -18.59 23.08 -4.09
N VAL A 160 -18.29 23.03 -2.78
CA VAL A 160 -17.35 22.05 -2.22
C VAL A 160 -18.00 20.67 -2.14
N GLN A 161 -19.28 20.58 -1.75
CA GLN A 161 -20.01 19.30 -1.73
C GLN A 161 -20.07 18.66 -3.12
N GLN A 162 -20.18 19.45 -4.19
CA GLN A 162 -20.17 18.94 -5.56
C GLN A 162 -18.86 18.23 -5.94
N GLN A 163 -17.73 18.56 -5.30
CA GLN A 163 -16.45 17.87 -5.54
C GLN A 163 -16.46 16.40 -5.08
N PHE A 164 -17.40 16.02 -4.21
CA PHE A 164 -17.56 14.66 -3.68
C PHE A 164 -18.68 13.86 -4.36
N GLN A 165 -19.25 14.36 -5.47
CA GLN A 165 -20.20 13.57 -6.25
C GLN A 165 -19.56 12.27 -6.73
N GLY A 166 -20.26 11.15 -6.53
CA GLY A 166 -19.75 9.80 -6.86
C GLY A 166 -18.85 9.18 -5.78
N PHE A 167 -18.72 9.80 -4.60
CA PHE A 167 -17.93 9.26 -3.49
C PHE A 167 -18.55 7.98 -2.88
N THR A 168 -19.87 7.93 -2.71
CA THR A 168 -20.55 6.78 -2.10
C THR A 168 -20.40 5.53 -2.99
N TYR A 169 -19.77 4.50 -2.43
CA TYR A 169 -19.63 3.19 -3.04
C TYR A 169 -20.13 2.10 -2.09
N GLN A 170 -20.94 1.17 -2.60
CA GLN A 170 -21.38 -0.02 -1.88
C GLN A 170 -20.91 -1.26 -2.64
N ALA A 171 -20.05 -2.06 -2.01
CA ALA A 171 -19.53 -3.27 -2.64
C ALA A 171 -20.67 -4.27 -2.88
N THR A 172 -20.77 -4.78 -4.11
CA THR A 172 -21.64 -5.92 -4.43
C THR A 172 -21.06 -7.21 -3.83
N GLU A 173 -21.92 -8.15 -3.41
CA GLU A 173 -21.55 -9.37 -2.66
C GLU A 173 -20.37 -10.18 -3.25
N ALA A 174 -20.16 -10.11 -4.57
CA ALA A 174 -19.03 -10.74 -5.26
C ALA A 174 -17.64 -10.28 -4.76
N ILE A 175 -17.53 -9.06 -4.24
CA ILE A 175 -16.28 -8.52 -3.65
C ILE A 175 -16.24 -8.83 -2.15
N ALA A 176 -17.38 -8.78 -1.45
CA ALA A 176 -17.47 -9.07 -0.02
C ALA A 176 -17.03 -10.50 0.33
N GLY A 177 -17.34 -11.49 -0.52
CA GLY A 177 -16.90 -12.88 -0.34
C GLY A 177 -15.37 -13.08 -0.39
N SER A 178 -14.65 -12.23 -1.13
CA SER A 178 -13.18 -12.27 -1.20
C SER A 178 -12.49 -11.68 0.03
N ILE A 179 -13.18 -10.77 0.74
CA ILE A 179 -12.74 -10.19 2.02
C ILE A 179 -13.09 -11.15 3.17
N ALA A 180 -14.31 -11.71 3.19
CA ALA A 180 -14.78 -12.62 4.22
C ALA A 180 -14.03 -13.97 4.24
N ALA A 181 -13.63 -14.50 3.08
CA ALA A 181 -12.84 -15.73 3.00
C ALA A 181 -11.44 -15.63 3.63
N GLY A 182 -10.95 -14.41 3.91
CA GLY A 182 -9.73 -14.17 4.69
C GLY A 182 -9.92 -14.22 6.21
N SER A 183 -11.16 -14.17 6.70
CA SER A 183 -11.49 -14.07 8.14
C SER A 183 -12.22 -15.30 8.69
N MET A 184 -12.72 -16.18 7.82
CA MET A 184 -13.51 -17.36 8.21
C MET A 184 -12.63 -18.56 8.60
N MET A 185 -11.90 -18.44 9.71
CA MET A 185 -11.46 -19.56 10.54
C MET A 185 -11.65 -19.16 12.01
N GLY A 186 -12.91 -19.09 12.44
CA GLY A 186 -13.26 -18.93 13.85
C GLY A 186 -14.57 -18.18 14.08
N GLY A 187 -15.59 -18.90 14.56
CA GLY A 187 -16.72 -18.32 15.30
C GLY A 187 -17.98 -18.04 14.49
N THR A 188 -19.07 -18.68 14.91
CA THR A 188 -20.44 -18.49 14.43
C THR A 188 -20.93 -17.06 14.68
N ASN A 189 -21.38 -16.36 13.63
CA ASN A 189 -22.01 -15.03 13.75
C ASN A 189 -23.48 -15.16 14.18
N SER A 190 -23.79 -14.69 15.39
CA SER A 190 -25.15 -14.25 15.74
C SER A 190 -25.31 -12.81 15.26
N ALA A 191 -26.30 -12.59 14.39
CA ALA A 191 -26.64 -11.27 13.87
C ALA A 191 -27.07 -10.31 15.00
N ILE A 192 -26.43 -9.16 15.09
CA ILE A 192 -26.93 -8.01 15.85
C ILE A 192 -27.43 -6.98 14.83
N SER A 193 -28.74 -6.94 14.61
CA SER A 193 -29.40 -5.87 13.88
C SER A 193 -29.60 -4.66 14.81
N GLY A 194 -28.71 -3.67 14.71
CA GLY A 194 -28.91 -2.37 15.36
C GLY A 194 -29.53 -1.38 14.37
N SER A 195 -30.85 -1.19 14.42
CA SER A 195 -31.54 -0.15 13.67
C SER A 195 -31.33 1.22 14.33
N TYR A 196 -30.54 2.10 13.73
CA TYR A 196 -30.45 3.50 14.14
C TYR A 196 -31.51 4.31 13.40
N ALA A 197 -32.55 4.75 14.11
CA ALA A 197 -33.53 5.71 13.60
C ALA A 197 -33.13 7.13 14.06
N PRO A 198 -33.08 8.13 13.17
CA PRO A 198 -32.75 9.50 13.56
C PRO A 198 -33.95 10.15 14.24
N GLN A 199 -33.83 10.45 15.54
CA GLN A 199 -34.81 11.27 16.26
C GLN A 199 -34.64 12.74 15.86
N ARG A 200 -35.71 13.33 15.30
CA ARG A 200 -35.81 14.78 15.05
C ARG A 200 -35.93 15.54 16.39
N PRO A 201 -35.27 16.68 16.58
CA PRO A 201 -35.52 17.52 17.74
C PRO A 201 -36.86 18.26 17.56
N ALA A 202 -37.78 18.07 18.50
CA ALA A 202 -38.99 18.88 18.63
C ALA A 202 -38.64 20.18 19.36
N GLY A 203 -38.69 21.31 18.64
CA GLY A 203 -38.49 22.64 19.19
C GLY A 203 -39.75 23.50 19.08
N GLY A 204 -40.06 24.20 20.19
CA GLY A 204 -40.92 25.40 20.26
C GLY A 204 -42.34 25.14 20.79
N MET A 205 -42.94 25.97 21.65
CA MET A 205 -42.52 27.22 22.30
C MET A 205 -43.54 27.47 23.43
N ARG A 206 -43.08 27.94 24.60
CA ARG A 206 -43.96 28.44 25.68
C ARG A 206 -44.46 29.84 25.31
N GLY A 207 -45.77 30.04 25.34
CA GLY A 207 -46.37 31.37 25.38
C GLY A 207 -46.42 31.89 26.81
N ALA A 208 -45.86 33.08 27.04
CA ALA A 208 -46.14 33.89 28.22
C ALA A 208 -46.02 35.38 27.85
N ARG A 209 -47.15 36.07 28.08
CA ARG A 209 -47.46 37.50 27.92
C ARG A 209 -47.95 37.95 26.54
#